data_AF-A0A674IX68-F1
#
_entry.id   AF-A0A674IX68-F1
#
_cell.length_a   1.000
_cell.length_b   1.000
_cell.length_c   1.000
_cell.angle_alpha   90.00
_cell.angle_beta   90.00
_cell.angle_gamma   90.00
#
_symmetry.space_group_name_H-M   'P 1'
#
loop_
_entity.id
_entity.type
_entity.pdbx_description
1 polymer ?
#
loop_
_entity_poly.entity_id
_entity_poly.type
_entity_poly.pdbx_seq_one_letter_code
_entity_poly.pdbx_strand_id
1 'polypeptide(L)'
;MSRRGRCSPAATSVLRGLVGSAFLCLARAMSLCRAPPSCGAGPSGGGSSSARLSPPWLRLPQVPGADPCRTNDLLLLLPPEQPPPPRHHVVYFPGDVQNYRDVMACHPENFQWECWSLENIATILARRFPNSYVWVVKCSRMHLHKFSCYDNFVASNLFGAPEHSSDFGAFTHLHALLVNAFSITQNILLSQKSMYNFNKDETIAVCKSKSVPTTNGCPASQRERNWEYSDNSAMSFGTPSVIGEASFTLIGFSKGCVVLNQLLYELKEAKKDKNTDAFIKNIKAFYWLDGGHSGGSNTWVTDPEVLKEFAETGIAVHAHVTPYQVFDTMRSWIGKEHKKFVQILEEFGVQVNKLLHFADEVPSLDNHFRIHEVF
;
A
#
# COMPACT_ATOMS: atom_id res chain seq x y z
N MET A 1 31.70 -26.68 -77.04
CA MET A 1 32.67 -25.83 -77.75
C MET A 1 32.03 -24.48 -78.06
N SER A 2 32.78 -23.39 -77.81
CA SER A 2 32.51 -21.95 -78.10
C SER A 2 31.22 -21.31 -77.57
N ARG A 3 31.28 -20.46 -76.53
CA ARG A 3 31.71 -19.02 -76.48
C ARG A 3 30.67 -18.09 -77.11
N ARG A 4 30.36 -16.88 -76.62
CA ARG A 4 30.59 -16.08 -75.40
C ARG A 4 29.82 -14.77 -75.67
N GLY A 5 29.15 -14.19 -74.67
CA GLY A 5 28.70 -12.80 -74.71
C GLY A 5 28.64 -12.27 -73.28
N ARG A 6 29.57 -11.39 -72.92
CA ARG A 6 29.72 -10.76 -71.59
C ARG A 6 28.73 -9.61 -71.43
N CYS A 7 28.25 -9.37 -70.21
CA CYS A 7 28.60 -8.21 -69.38
C CYS A 7 27.82 -8.18 -68.04
N SER A 8 28.55 -7.98 -66.95
CA SER A 8 28.13 -7.46 -65.63
C SER A 8 28.79 -6.07 -65.48
N PRO A 9 28.50 -5.18 -64.49
CA PRO A 9 27.94 -5.45 -63.16
C PRO A 9 26.98 -4.38 -62.57
N ALA A 10 26.67 -4.60 -61.29
CA ALA A 10 25.83 -3.84 -60.37
C ALA A 10 26.08 -2.32 -60.30
N ALA A 11 25.00 -1.59 -59.97
CA ALA A 11 25.06 -0.24 -59.42
C ALA A 11 24.17 -0.13 -58.17
N THR A 12 24.81 0.42 -57.15
CA THR A 12 24.39 0.70 -55.78
C THR A 12 23.58 2.01 -55.66
N SER A 13 22.64 2.05 -54.71
CA SER A 13 22.01 3.26 -54.12
C SER A 13 21.18 2.75 -52.94
N VAL A 14 21.52 2.84 -51.65
CA VAL A 14 21.96 3.93 -50.74
C VAL A 14 20.95 5.09 -50.64
N LEU A 15 20.02 4.96 -49.67
CA LEU A 15 19.44 6.03 -48.84
C LEU A 15 18.93 5.35 -47.55
N ARG A 16 19.53 5.51 -46.35
CA ARG A 16 19.40 6.61 -45.36
C ARG A 16 17.93 7.03 -45.12
N GLY A 17 17.37 7.07 -43.91
CA GLY A 17 17.90 7.00 -42.54
C GLY A 17 16.87 6.47 -41.54
N LEU A 18 17.31 5.77 -40.49
CA LEU A 18 17.46 6.28 -39.10
C LEU A 18 16.11 6.64 -38.44
N VAL A 19 15.44 5.60 -37.90
CA VAL A 19 14.47 5.73 -36.81
C VAL A 19 15.27 5.95 -35.53
N GLY A 20 15.25 7.18 -35.03
CA GLY A 20 15.91 7.57 -33.78
C GLY A 20 15.16 7.02 -32.57
N SER A 21 15.84 6.15 -31.83
CA SER A 21 15.51 5.81 -30.45
C SER A 21 15.71 7.04 -29.56
N ALA A 22 14.67 7.47 -28.86
CA ALA A 22 14.75 8.49 -27.82
C ALA A 22 14.07 7.99 -26.53
N PHE A 23 14.70 7.01 -25.89
CA PHE A 23 14.59 6.81 -24.45
C PHE A 23 15.89 7.33 -23.86
N LEU A 24 15.83 8.41 -23.08
CA LEU A 24 16.77 8.83 -22.02
C LEU A 24 16.55 10.32 -21.72
N CYS A 25 15.96 10.62 -20.56
CA CYS A 25 16.18 11.87 -19.85
C CYS A 25 16.07 11.59 -18.35
N LEU A 26 17.19 11.18 -17.74
CA LEU A 26 17.77 11.79 -16.55
C LEU A 26 19.07 11.06 -16.19
N ALA A 27 20.22 11.63 -16.58
CA ALA A 27 21.50 11.46 -15.90
C ALA A 27 22.47 12.50 -16.46
N ARG A 28 22.73 13.54 -15.68
CA ARG A 28 23.77 14.53 -15.99
C ARG A 28 25.07 14.04 -15.37
N ALA A 29 26.08 13.84 -16.21
CA ALA A 29 27.42 13.39 -15.84
C ALA A 29 28.23 14.50 -15.13
N MET A 30 29.03 14.12 -14.13
CA MET A 30 30.24 14.84 -13.71
C MET A 30 31.27 13.86 -13.10
N SER A 31 32.36 13.69 -13.85
CA SER A 31 33.79 13.52 -13.48
C SER A 31 34.28 12.53 -12.41
N LEU A 32 35.25 11.72 -12.85
CA LEU A 32 36.11 10.80 -12.11
C LEU A 32 36.99 11.51 -11.06
N CYS A 33 37.07 10.95 -9.84
CA CYS A 33 38.29 10.91 -9.04
C CYS A 33 38.21 9.86 -7.90
N ARG A 34 39.08 8.84 -8.01
CA ARG A 34 39.81 8.10 -6.95
C ARG A 34 39.03 7.33 -5.86
N ALA A 35 39.17 6.00 -5.92
CA ALA A 35 38.75 5.04 -4.89
C ALA A 35 39.65 5.04 -3.63
N PRO A 36 39.09 4.69 -2.46
CA PRO A 36 39.82 4.05 -1.35
C PRO A 36 39.25 2.63 -1.02
N PRO A 37 39.96 1.84 -0.18
CA PRO A 37 40.03 0.39 -0.35
C PRO A 37 38.95 -0.41 0.39
N SER A 38 38.79 -1.63 -0.12
CA SER A 38 38.05 -2.78 0.36
C SER A 38 38.06 -3.01 1.88
N CYS A 39 36.86 -3.11 2.47
CA CYS A 39 36.63 -3.73 3.77
C CYS A 39 35.99 -5.11 3.56
N GLY A 40 36.61 -6.13 4.15
CA GLY A 40 36.23 -7.54 4.01
C GLY A 40 34.85 -7.85 4.58
N ALA A 41 34.10 -8.67 3.85
CA ALA A 41 32.84 -9.24 4.28
C ALA A 41 33.10 -10.44 5.19
N GLY A 42 32.69 -10.34 6.46
CA GLY A 42 32.39 -11.49 7.31
C GLY A 42 30.94 -11.94 7.09
N PRO A 43 30.58 -13.20 7.39
CA PRO A 43 29.25 -13.71 7.13
C PRO A 43 28.26 -13.20 8.19
N SER A 44 27.42 -12.24 7.83
CA SER A 44 26.29 -11.81 8.65
C SER A 44 25.17 -12.83 8.55
N GLY A 45 24.93 -13.53 9.66
CA GLY A 45 23.85 -14.49 9.83
C GLY A 45 22.47 -13.88 9.58
N GLY A 46 21.59 -14.66 8.96
CA GLY A 46 20.20 -14.32 8.72
C GLY A 46 19.45 -14.17 10.03
N GLY A 47 19.20 -12.92 10.43
CA GLY A 47 18.23 -12.60 11.46
C GLY A 47 16.83 -12.68 10.87
N SER A 48 16.06 -13.68 11.28
CA SER A 48 14.61 -13.73 11.06
C SER A 48 13.99 -12.43 11.59
N SER A 49 13.40 -11.63 10.70
CA SER A 49 12.75 -10.37 11.05
C SER A 49 11.44 -10.66 11.80
N SER A 50 11.55 -10.91 13.11
CA SER A 50 10.40 -10.99 14.01
C SER A 50 9.61 -9.67 13.99
N ALA A 51 8.29 -9.74 14.12
CA ALA A 51 7.41 -8.58 14.23
C ALA A 51 7.89 -7.66 15.37
N ARG A 52 8.35 -6.45 15.03
CA ARG A 52 8.79 -5.46 16.03
C ARG A 52 7.65 -4.48 16.28
N LEU A 53 7.30 -4.29 17.54
CA LEU A 53 6.53 -3.12 17.94
C LEU A 53 7.46 -1.91 17.98
N SER A 54 7.15 -0.91 17.18
CA SER A 54 7.62 0.46 17.36
C SER A 54 6.35 1.29 17.51
N PRO A 55 5.77 1.41 18.72
CA PRO A 55 4.46 2.00 18.88
C PRO A 55 4.40 3.40 18.22
N PRO A 56 3.29 3.73 17.54
CA PRO A 56 2.03 2.98 17.46
C PRO A 56 1.94 1.94 16.31
N TRP A 57 3.07 1.57 15.69
CA TRP A 57 3.11 0.71 14.51
C TRP A 57 3.43 -0.75 14.83
N LEU A 58 2.81 -1.65 14.08
CA LEU A 58 3.18 -3.06 14.02
C LEU A 58 3.49 -3.46 12.57
N ARG A 59 4.74 -3.87 12.32
CA ARG A 59 5.15 -4.48 11.05
C ARG A 59 4.89 -5.99 11.11
N LEU A 60 4.09 -6.48 10.17
CA LEU A 60 3.72 -7.88 10.01
C LEU A 60 4.35 -8.38 8.71
N PRO A 61 5.57 -8.94 8.76
CA PRO A 61 6.21 -9.46 7.56
C PRO A 61 5.54 -10.75 7.09
N GLN A 62 5.49 -10.94 5.78
CA GLN A 62 5.12 -12.22 5.16
C GLN A 62 3.77 -12.80 5.64
N VAL A 63 2.75 -11.95 5.81
CA VAL A 63 1.41 -12.43 6.15
C VAL A 63 0.86 -13.22 4.97
N PRO A 64 0.42 -14.48 5.17
CA PRO A 64 -0.12 -15.30 4.10
C PRO A 64 -1.51 -14.84 3.68
N GLY A 65 -1.80 -14.90 2.38
CA GLY A 65 -3.14 -14.73 1.83
C GLY A 65 -3.77 -16.08 1.47
N ALA A 66 -4.44 -16.15 0.31
CA ALA A 66 -5.17 -17.35 -0.13
C ALA A 66 -4.28 -18.58 -0.37
N ASP A 67 -3.05 -18.37 -0.83
CA ASP A 67 -2.02 -19.38 -0.94
C ASP A 67 -0.97 -19.09 0.15
N PRO A 68 -0.54 -20.08 0.96
CA PRO A 68 0.50 -19.89 1.97
C PRO A 68 1.81 -19.27 1.45
N CYS A 69 2.13 -19.47 0.17
CA CYS A 69 3.29 -18.89 -0.50
C CYS A 69 3.03 -17.48 -1.07
N ARG A 70 1.77 -17.07 -1.24
CA ARG A 70 1.40 -15.70 -1.62
C ARG A 70 1.27 -14.86 -0.37
N THR A 71 2.36 -14.19 -0.01
CA THR A 71 2.48 -13.41 1.23
C THR A 71 2.72 -11.91 0.95
N ASN A 72 2.22 -11.06 1.84
CA ASN A 72 2.49 -9.62 1.80
C ASN A 72 3.00 -9.13 3.16
N ASP A 73 3.87 -8.12 3.13
CA ASP A 73 4.20 -7.38 4.34
C ASP A 73 3.09 -6.35 4.60
N LEU A 74 2.61 -6.29 5.84
CA LEU A 74 1.62 -5.32 6.28
C LEU A 74 2.20 -4.41 7.36
N LEU A 75 1.80 -3.14 7.33
CA LEU A 75 1.99 -2.21 8.45
C LEU A 75 0.61 -1.90 9.03
N LEU A 76 0.46 -2.16 10.33
CA LEU A 76 -0.73 -1.79 11.08
C LEU A 76 -0.43 -0.56 11.94
N LEU A 77 -1.33 0.42 11.87
CA LEU A 77 -1.48 1.46 12.88
C LEU A 77 -2.75 1.19 13.69
N LEU A 78 -2.56 1.05 15.00
CA LEU A 78 -3.67 0.93 15.94
C LEU A 78 -4.27 2.32 16.22
N PRO A 79 -5.62 2.44 16.27
CA PRO A 79 -6.25 3.64 16.78
C PRO A 79 -5.94 3.80 18.28
N PRO A 80 -6.00 5.04 18.82
CA PRO A 80 -5.73 5.29 20.24
C PRO A 80 -6.74 4.58 21.16
N GLU A 81 -7.98 4.44 20.70
CA GLU A 81 -9.05 3.72 21.38
C GLU A 81 -9.66 2.67 20.44
N GLN A 82 -10.24 1.62 21.02
CA GLN A 82 -10.87 0.59 20.21
C GLN A 82 -12.12 1.16 19.49
N PRO A 83 -12.23 0.98 18.17
CA PRO A 83 -13.41 1.44 17.44
C PRO A 83 -14.69 0.73 17.91
N PRO A 84 -15.84 1.43 17.96
CA PRO A 84 -17.12 0.78 18.18
C PRO A 84 -17.45 -0.18 17.01
N PRO A 85 -18.21 -1.26 17.24
CA PRO A 85 -18.75 -2.07 16.15
C PRO A 85 -19.72 -1.30 15.24
N PRO A 86 -19.72 -1.51 13.91
CA PRO A 86 -18.76 -2.30 13.16
C PRO A 86 -17.39 -1.66 13.17
N ARG A 87 -16.35 -2.44 13.46
CA ARG A 87 -14.98 -1.91 13.55
C ARG A 87 -14.51 -1.48 12.18
N HIS A 88 -14.11 -0.22 12.05
CA HIS A 88 -13.72 0.31 10.76
C HIS A 88 -12.25 0.05 10.48
N HIS A 89 -11.97 -0.44 9.28
CA HIS A 89 -10.64 -0.74 8.77
C HIS A 89 -10.40 0.01 7.47
N VAL A 90 -9.31 0.78 7.44
CA VAL A 90 -8.81 1.42 6.23
C VAL A 90 -7.69 0.55 5.70
N VAL A 91 -7.84 0.04 4.47
CA VAL A 91 -6.82 -0.78 3.80
C VAL A 91 -6.25 0.04 2.66
N TYR A 92 -4.96 0.30 2.72
CA TYR A 92 -4.25 1.19 1.81
C TYR A 92 -3.19 0.43 1.01
N PHE A 93 -3.22 0.60 -0.31
CA PHE A 93 -2.26 0.08 -1.27
C PHE A 93 -1.38 1.23 -1.79
N PRO A 94 -0.09 1.30 -1.38
CA PRO A 94 0.83 2.37 -1.76
C PRO A 94 1.20 2.39 -3.25
N GLY A 95 1.78 3.51 -3.66
CA GLY A 95 2.28 3.73 -5.01
C GLY A 95 3.74 3.33 -5.20
N ASP A 96 4.27 3.69 -6.38
CA ASP A 96 5.71 3.71 -6.62
C ASP A 96 6.42 4.62 -5.61
N VAL A 97 7.72 4.38 -5.41
CA VAL A 97 8.62 5.08 -4.47
C VAL A 97 8.32 4.84 -2.98
N GLN A 98 7.04 4.76 -2.58
CA GLN A 98 6.64 4.59 -1.18
C GLN A 98 7.15 3.27 -0.60
N ASN A 99 7.85 3.36 0.52
CA ASN A 99 8.38 2.22 1.25
C ASN A 99 8.48 2.56 2.74
N TYR A 100 8.95 1.60 3.55
CA TYR A 100 9.24 1.87 4.95
C TYR A 100 10.23 3.01 5.10
N ARG A 101 10.05 3.82 6.14
CA ARG A 101 10.85 5.03 6.37
C ARG A 101 12.35 4.78 6.36
N ASP A 102 12.81 3.73 7.05
CA ASP A 102 14.20 3.31 7.11
C ASP A 102 14.76 2.92 5.73
N VAL A 103 13.94 2.27 4.90
CA VAL A 103 14.32 1.92 3.51
C VAL A 103 14.42 3.17 2.64
N MET A 104 13.46 4.09 2.76
CA MET A 104 13.47 5.34 1.98
C MET A 104 14.62 6.26 2.38
N ALA A 105 14.89 6.43 3.68
CA ALA A 105 15.95 7.27 4.20
C ALA A 105 17.35 6.84 3.70
N CYS A 106 17.55 5.54 3.47
CA CYS A 106 18.81 5.00 2.95
C CYS A 106 18.90 5.00 1.41
N HIS A 107 17.82 5.37 0.70
CA HIS A 107 17.78 5.26 -0.76
C HIS A 107 18.45 6.47 -1.43
N PRO A 108 19.36 6.29 -2.42
CA PRO A 108 20.15 7.38 -3.00
C PRO A 108 19.32 8.49 -3.67
N GLU A 109 18.22 8.13 -4.32
CA GLU A 109 17.33 9.10 -5.00
C GLU A 109 16.01 9.40 -4.24
N ASN A 110 15.42 8.38 -3.62
CA ASN A 110 14.07 8.45 -3.07
C ASN A 110 14.02 9.01 -1.64
N PHE A 111 15.16 9.25 -0.98
CA PHE A 111 15.18 9.82 0.38
C PHE A 111 14.47 11.17 0.49
N GLN A 112 14.46 11.96 -0.59
CA GLN A 112 13.74 13.23 -0.65
C GLN A 112 12.21 13.07 -0.45
N TRP A 113 11.67 11.87 -0.69
CA TRP A 113 10.26 11.53 -0.52
C TRP A 113 9.97 10.80 0.80
N GLU A 114 10.94 10.75 1.75
CA GLU A 114 10.79 10.06 3.05
C GLU A 114 9.54 10.52 3.82
N CYS A 115 9.11 11.78 3.66
CA CYS A 115 7.88 12.28 4.27
C CYS A 115 6.63 11.49 3.84
N TRP A 116 6.66 10.79 2.71
CA TRP A 116 5.60 9.92 2.19
C TRP A 116 5.83 8.43 2.46
N SER A 117 6.63 8.08 3.48
CA SER A 117 6.83 6.69 3.90
C SER A 117 5.53 6.02 4.37
N LEU A 118 5.52 4.68 4.40
CA LEU A 118 4.31 3.93 4.79
C LEU A 118 3.80 4.32 6.18
N GLU A 119 4.70 4.60 7.14
CA GLU A 119 4.35 5.07 8.48
C GLU A 119 3.70 6.46 8.47
N ASN A 120 4.26 7.40 7.70
CA ASN A 120 3.70 8.74 7.63
C ASN A 120 2.34 8.75 6.92
N ILE A 121 2.19 7.96 5.85
CA ILE A 121 0.91 7.80 5.17
C ILE A 121 -0.14 7.20 6.09
N ALA A 122 0.22 6.15 6.84
CA ALA A 122 -0.70 5.57 7.80
C ALA A 122 -1.11 6.59 8.90
N THR A 123 -0.21 7.49 9.30
CA THR A 123 -0.54 8.63 10.19
C THR A 123 -1.55 9.58 9.54
N ILE A 124 -1.34 9.95 8.27
CA ILE A 124 -2.23 10.85 7.51
C ILE A 124 -3.63 10.22 7.40
N LEU A 125 -3.70 8.92 7.05
CA LEU A 125 -4.94 8.18 6.95
C LEU A 125 -5.67 8.08 8.29
N ALA A 126 -4.98 7.88 9.41
CA ALA A 126 -5.62 7.83 10.72
C ALA A 126 -6.23 9.17 11.15
N ARG A 127 -5.69 10.31 10.69
CA ARG A 127 -6.31 11.62 10.92
C ARG A 127 -7.59 11.80 10.11
N ARG A 128 -7.60 11.25 8.89
CA ARG A 128 -8.74 11.31 7.96
C ARG A 128 -9.87 10.36 8.35
N PHE A 129 -9.51 9.18 8.82
CA PHE A 129 -10.43 8.15 9.29
C PHE A 129 -10.20 7.93 10.80
N PRO A 130 -10.66 8.86 11.65
CA PRO A 130 -10.51 8.70 13.09
C PRO A 130 -11.19 7.41 13.55
N ASN A 131 -10.71 6.85 14.66
CA ASN A 131 -11.24 5.61 15.24
C ASN A 131 -11.28 4.43 14.25
N SER A 132 -10.24 4.29 13.43
CA SER A 132 -10.12 3.20 12.46
C SER A 132 -8.78 2.49 12.60
N TYR A 133 -8.74 1.19 12.30
CA TYR A 133 -7.48 0.49 12.09
C TYR A 133 -6.96 0.81 10.70
N VAL A 134 -5.70 1.25 10.58
CA VAL A 134 -5.10 1.51 9.27
C VAL A 134 -4.11 0.40 8.93
N TRP A 135 -4.41 -0.32 7.84
CA TRP A 135 -3.60 -1.37 7.28
C TRP A 135 -2.96 -0.88 5.99
N VAL A 136 -1.64 -0.84 5.93
CA VAL A 136 -0.91 -0.60 4.68
C VAL A 136 -0.41 -1.94 4.16
N VAL A 137 -0.91 -2.35 2.98
CA VAL A 137 -0.54 -3.61 2.34
C VAL A 137 0.57 -3.31 1.33
N LYS A 138 1.81 -3.62 1.70
CA LYS A 138 2.95 -3.37 0.83
C LYS A 138 2.90 -4.31 -0.38
N CYS A 139 3.30 -3.81 -1.55
CA CYS A 139 3.46 -4.63 -2.74
C CYS A 139 4.45 -5.78 -2.49
N SER A 140 4.18 -6.94 -3.12
CA SER A 140 4.97 -8.17 -2.90
C SER A 140 6.39 -8.04 -3.46
N ARG A 141 6.58 -7.22 -4.49
CA ARG A 141 7.90 -6.93 -5.08
C ARG A 141 8.07 -5.43 -5.35
N MET A 142 9.27 -4.92 -5.07
CA MET A 142 9.69 -3.55 -5.42
C MET A 142 10.80 -3.63 -6.49
N HIS A 143 10.43 -3.52 -7.76
CA HIS A 143 11.39 -3.58 -8.87
C HIS A 143 12.23 -2.29 -8.95
N LEU A 144 13.54 -2.46 -9.15
CA LEU A 144 14.54 -1.37 -9.14
C LEU A 144 14.42 -0.45 -7.91
N HIS A 145 13.95 -0.99 -6.77
CA HIS A 145 13.72 -0.25 -5.52
C HIS A 145 12.78 0.96 -5.65
N LYS A 146 11.98 1.02 -6.73
CA LYS A 146 11.14 2.18 -7.06
C LYS A 146 9.74 1.77 -7.54
N PHE A 147 9.65 0.76 -8.40
CA PHE A 147 8.39 0.34 -9.00
C PHE A 147 7.72 -0.72 -8.14
N SER A 148 6.54 -0.40 -7.61
CA SER A 148 5.71 -1.36 -6.90
C SER A 148 5.16 -2.41 -7.87
N CYS A 149 5.14 -3.67 -7.46
CA CYS A 149 4.57 -4.78 -8.23
C CYS A 149 3.65 -5.57 -7.30
N TYR A 150 2.35 -5.54 -7.62
CA TYR A 150 1.31 -6.22 -6.86
C TYR A 150 1.08 -7.63 -7.40
N ASP A 151 2.17 -8.40 -7.53
CA ASP A 151 2.16 -9.72 -8.19
C ASP A 151 1.26 -10.74 -7.46
N ASN A 152 0.94 -10.50 -6.19
CA ASN A 152 -0.02 -11.31 -5.43
C ASN A 152 -1.48 -10.89 -5.59
N PHE A 153 -1.76 -9.78 -6.27
CA PHE A 153 -3.12 -9.31 -6.52
C PHE A 153 -3.45 -9.30 -7.99
N VAL A 154 -2.49 -9.09 -8.89
CA VAL A 154 -2.73 -9.01 -10.34
C VAL A 154 -1.52 -9.54 -11.10
N ALA A 155 -1.77 -10.21 -12.23
CA ALA A 155 -0.70 -10.56 -13.16
C ALA A 155 -0.05 -9.27 -13.67
N SER A 156 1.28 -9.20 -13.68
CA SER A 156 1.95 -7.97 -14.05
C SER A 156 3.27 -8.22 -14.78
N ASN A 157 3.67 -7.25 -15.60
CA ASN A 157 4.97 -7.28 -16.25
C ASN A 157 6.11 -6.92 -15.27
N LEU A 158 7.34 -6.86 -15.78
CA LEU A 158 8.52 -6.58 -14.94
C LEU A 158 8.41 -5.28 -14.10
N PHE A 159 7.71 -4.27 -14.60
CA PHE A 159 7.54 -2.95 -13.98
C PHE A 159 6.22 -2.79 -13.20
N GLY A 160 5.44 -3.87 -13.06
CA GLY A 160 4.17 -3.86 -12.36
C GLY A 160 3.00 -3.29 -13.17
N ALA A 161 3.10 -3.23 -14.51
CA ALA A 161 1.93 -2.89 -15.32
C ALA A 161 0.97 -4.10 -15.36
N PRO A 162 -0.32 -3.92 -15.06
CA PRO A 162 -1.24 -5.03 -14.83
C PRO A 162 -1.76 -5.64 -16.14
N GLU A 163 -2.07 -6.93 -16.08
CA GLU A 163 -2.95 -7.65 -16.99
C GLU A 163 -4.11 -8.19 -16.17
N HIS A 164 -5.28 -7.57 -16.31
CA HIS A 164 -6.44 -7.88 -15.49
C HIS A 164 -7.18 -9.12 -15.99
N SER A 165 -7.65 -9.96 -15.06
CA SER A 165 -8.50 -11.12 -15.35
C SER A 165 -9.66 -11.22 -14.36
N SER A 166 -10.66 -12.07 -14.66
CA SER A 166 -11.82 -12.28 -13.78
C SER A 166 -11.59 -13.33 -12.68
N ASP A 167 -10.44 -14.01 -12.67
CA ASP A 167 -10.21 -15.26 -11.92
C ASP A 167 -8.84 -15.34 -11.23
N PHE A 168 -8.11 -14.23 -11.09
CA PHE A 168 -6.79 -14.21 -10.45
C PHE A 168 -6.85 -14.52 -8.93
N GLY A 169 -7.99 -14.23 -8.30
CA GLY A 169 -8.26 -14.49 -6.88
C GLY A 169 -7.75 -13.40 -5.95
N ALA A 170 -7.70 -12.15 -6.41
CA ALA A 170 -7.37 -10.96 -5.63
C ALA A 170 -8.29 -10.80 -4.42
N PHE A 171 -9.61 -11.02 -4.57
CA PHE A 171 -10.54 -10.92 -3.45
C PHE A 171 -10.29 -11.99 -2.38
N THR A 172 -10.15 -13.25 -2.81
CA THR A 172 -9.83 -14.38 -1.91
C THR A 172 -8.50 -14.13 -1.20
N HIS A 173 -7.51 -13.62 -1.93
CA HIS A 173 -6.21 -13.28 -1.35
C HIS A 173 -6.32 -12.16 -0.32
N LEU A 174 -7.00 -11.04 -0.62
CA LEU A 174 -7.20 -9.94 0.33
C LEU A 174 -7.93 -10.38 1.59
N HIS A 175 -9.00 -11.16 1.42
CA HIS A 175 -9.81 -11.67 2.52
C HIS A 175 -8.96 -12.53 3.48
N ALA A 176 -8.26 -13.54 2.94
CA ALA A 176 -7.39 -14.40 3.72
C ALA A 176 -6.24 -13.62 4.38
N LEU A 177 -5.67 -12.64 3.67
CA LEU A 177 -4.61 -11.78 4.18
C LEU A 177 -5.06 -11.00 5.43
N LEU A 178 -6.26 -10.43 5.40
CA LEU A 178 -6.83 -9.70 6.53
C LEU A 178 -7.17 -10.64 7.69
N VAL A 179 -7.78 -11.80 7.44
CA VAL A 179 -8.06 -12.81 8.48
C VAL A 179 -6.77 -13.22 9.20
N ASN A 180 -5.72 -13.52 8.44
CA ASN A 180 -4.43 -13.92 9.01
C ASN A 180 -3.76 -12.76 9.75
N ALA A 181 -3.80 -11.54 9.20
CA ALA A 181 -3.27 -10.35 9.86
C ALA A 181 -3.97 -10.06 11.19
N PHE A 182 -5.29 -10.22 11.26
CA PHE A 182 -6.08 -10.02 12.48
C PHE A 182 -5.66 -11.04 13.53
N SER A 183 -5.58 -12.31 13.17
CA SER A 183 -5.15 -13.40 14.07
C SER A 183 -3.73 -13.19 14.60
N ILE A 184 -2.77 -12.90 13.72
CA ILE A 184 -1.38 -12.63 14.11
C ILE A 184 -1.32 -11.44 15.07
N THR A 185 -2.03 -10.35 14.76
CA THR A 185 -2.05 -9.16 15.62
C THR A 185 -2.64 -9.44 16.99
N GLN A 186 -3.76 -10.18 17.06
CA GLN A 186 -4.36 -10.57 18.33
C GLN A 186 -3.39 -11.38 19.19
N ASN A 187 -2.70 -12.35 18.59
CA ASN A 187 -1.71 -13.17 19.30
C ASN A 187 -0.54 -12.31 19.83
N ILE A 188 -0.03 -11.38 19.03
CA ILE A 188 1.01 -10.44 19.45
C ILE A 188 0.54 -9.60 20.65
N LEU A 189 -0.66 -9.01 20.57
CA LEU A 189 -1.21 -8.17 21.65
C LEU A 189 -1.50 -8.98 22.93
N LEU A 190 -1.99 -10.21 22.82
CA LEU A 190 -2.25 -11.10 23.96
C LEU A 190 -0.96 -11.54 24.65
N SER A 191 0.05 -11.94 23.88
CA SER A 191 1.34 -12.39 24.44
C SER A 191 2.03 -11.31 25.27
N GLN A 192 1.86 -10.04 24.89
CA GLN A 192 2.45 -8.91 25.61
C GLN A 192 1.70 -8.54 26.88
N LYS A 193 0.36 -8.68 26.90
CA LYS A 193 -0.43 -8.53 28.13
C LYS A 193 0.01 -9.57 29.19
N SER A 194 0.30 -10.79 28.76
CA SER A 194 0.83 -11.84 29.64
C SER A 194 2.21 -11.46 30.20
N MET A 195 3.13 -10.98 29.35
CA MET A 195 4.49 -10.61 29.77
C MET A 195 4.55 -9.44 30.77
N TYR A 196 3.62 -8.49 30.70
CA TYR A 196 3.51 -7.38 31.67
C TYR A 196 2.77 -7.75 32.96
N ASN A 197 1.86 -8.73 32.94
CA ASN A 197 1.14 -9.17 34.14
C ASN A 197 2.00 -10.03 35.09
N PHE A 198 3.06 -10.67 34.60
CA PHE A 198 3.98 -11.46 35.44
C PHE A 198 4.94 -10.63 36.31
N ASN A 199 5.05 -9.32 36.11
CA ASN A 199 5.95 -8.46 36.88
C ASN A 199 5.30 -7.80 38.12
N LYS A 200 4.05 -8.13 38.47
CA LYS A 200 3.36 -7.55 39.64
C LYS A 200 3.18 -8.48 40.84
N ASP A 201 3.55 -9.76 40.73
CA ASP A 201 3.36 -10.76 41.79
C ASP A 201 4.68 -11.33 42.37
N GLU A 202 5.81 -10.62 42.32
CA GLU A 202 6.90 -10.89 43.27
C GLU A 202 6.60 -10.19 44.60
N THR A 203 5.89 -10.94 45.43
CA THR A 203 5.57 -10.58 46.81
C THR A 203 6.83 -10.24 47.58
N ILE A 204 6.82 -9.02 48.14
CA ILE A 204 7.69 -8.54 49.20
C ILE A 204 7.76 -9.59 50.32
N ALA A 205 8.83 -10.37 50.34
CA ALA A 205 9.24 -11.12 51.52
C ALA A 205 9.84 -10.13 52.52
N VAL A 206 9.00 -9.69 53.46
CA VAL A 206 9.37 -8.88 54.63
C VAL A 206 10.40 -9.65 55.48
N CYS A 207 11.67 -9.26 55.39
CA CYS A 207 12.65 -9.53 56.45
C CYS A 207 12.73 -8.32 57.38
N LYS A 208 12.18 -8.48 58.59
CA LYS A 208 12.22 -7.50 59.67
C LYS A 208 13.66 -7.30 60.16
N SER A 209 14.10 -6.05 60.24
CA SER A 209 15.09 -5.59 61.23
C SER A 209 14.88 -4.10 61.55
N LYS A 210 15.24 -3.69 62.77
CA LYS A 210 14.73 -2.55 63.55
C LYS A 210 15.57 -1.27 63.45
N SER A 211 14.92 -0.13 63.79
CA SER A 211 15.44 1.13 64.41
C SER A 211 16.08 2.16 63.43
N VAL A 212 15.97 3.51 63.49
CA VAL A 212 15.66 4.61 64.46
C VAL A 212 15.18 5.85 63.64
N PRO A 213 14.46 6.87 64.19
CA PRO A 213 13.88 7.96 63.39
C PRO A 213 14.79 9.21 63.30
N THR A 214 14.73 9.95 62.18
CA THR A 214 15.06 11.39 62.12
C THR A 214 14.29 12.10 60.99
N THR A 215 14.24 13.42 61.11
CA THR A 215 13.21 14.36 60.69
C THR A 215 13.38 14.98 59.29
N ASN A 216 12.25 15.42 58.73
CA ASN A 216 12.02 16.57 57.81
C ASN A 216 12.61 16.58 56.37
N GLY A 217 11.71 16.65 55.39
CA GLY A 217 11.97 17.22 54.05
C GLY A 217 10.96 16.80 52.96
N CYS A 218 10.25 17.76 52.36
CA CYS A 218 9.18 17.62 51.37
C CYS A 218 9.53 16.78 50.12
N PRO A 219 8.57 16.05 49.49
CA PRO A 219 8.76 15.53 48.15
C PRO A 219 8.24 16.52 47.10
N ALA A 220 9.12 16.83 46.15
CA ALA A 220 8.77 17.45 44.88
C ALA A 220 7.93 16.49 44.03
N SER A 221 6.88 17.05 43.43
CA SER A 221 5.94 16.38 42.54
C SER A 221 6.62 15.78 41.31
N GLN A 222 6.66 14.45 41.21
CA GLN A 222 6.62 13.76 39.92
C GLN A 222 5.19 13.31 39.68
N ARG A 223 4.50 13.99 38.76
CA ARG A 223 3.24 13.50 38.17
C ARG A 223 3.60 12.35 37.24
N GLU A 224 3.67 11.14 37.79
CA GLU A 224 3.46 9.93 37.01
C GLU A 224 2.04 9.97 36.46
N ARG A 225 1.92 10.10 35.14
CA ARG A 225 0.63 9.91 34.46
C ARG A 225 0.34 8.41 34.51
N ASN A 226 -0.42 8.03 35.52
CA ASN A 226 -1.03 6.71 35.64
C ASN A 226 -2.05 6.58 34.50
N TRP A 227 -1.77 5.72 33.52
CA TRP A 227 -2.78 5.26 32.57
C TRP A 227 -3.70 4.32 33.35
N GLU A 228 -4.79 4.86 33.88
CA GLU A 228 -5.80 4.06 34.56
C GLU A 228 -6.35 3.01 33.60
N TYR A 229 -6.10 1.76 33.98
CA TYR A 229 -6.38 0.54 33.24
C TYR A 229 -7.89 0.30 33.22
N SER A 230 -8.55 0.66 32.13
CA SER A 230 -9.95 0.35 31.91
C SER A 230 -10.10 -0.97 31.16
N ASP A 231 -10.57 -1.96 31.90
CA ASP A 231 -11.36 -3.15 31.56
C ASP A 231 -10.83 -4.22 30.56
N ASN A 232 -11.07 -5.47 30.96
CA ASN A 232 -10.57 -6.75 30.44
C ASN A 232 -11.19 -7.20 29.10
N SER A 233 -11.32 -6.31 28.13
CA SER A 233 -11.77 -6.65 26.78
C SER A 233 -10.56 -7.06 25.91
N ALA A 234 -10.55 -8.29 25.41
CA ALA A 234 -9.60 -8.69 24.37
C ALA A 234 -9.83 -7.77 23.15
N MET A 235 -8.78 -7.11 22.64
CA MET A 235 -8.89 -6.32 21.41
C MET A 235 -9.39 -7.25 20.29
N SER A 236 -10.59 -6.99 19.81
CA SER A 236 -11.20 -7.74 18.72
C SER A 236 -11.19 -6.84 17.49
N PHE A 237 -10.76 -7.37 16.36
CA PHE A 237 -10.78 -6.69 15.06
C PHE A 237 -12.08 -6.95 14.31
N GLY A 238 -12.98 -7.79 14.84
CA GLY A 238 -14.11 -8.34 14.09
C GLY A 238 -13.66 -9.38 13.06
N THR A 239 -14.62 -9.98 12.38
CA THR A 239 -14.37 -10.98 11.32
C THR A 239 -14.69 -10.37 9.95
N PRO A 240 -13.76 -10.36 8.98
CA PRO A 240 -14.01 -9.74 7.67
C PRO A 240 -15.27 -10.22 6.94
N SER A 241 -15.67 -11.49 7.12
CA SER A 241 -16.88 -12.08 6.51
C SER A 241 -18.14 -12.03 7.37
N VAL A 242 -18.10 -11.47 8.58
CA VAL A 242 -19.31 -11.36 9.41
C VAL A 242 -19.88 -9.95 9.26
N ILE A 243 -21.11 -9.87 8.76
CA ILE A 243 -21.79 -8.59 8.52
C ILE A 243 -22.05 -7.90 9.86
N GLY A 244 -21.61 -6.64 9.96
CA GLY A 244 -21.79 -5.82 11.17
C GLY A 244 -20.69 -5.93 12.22
N GLU A 245 -19.73 -6.86 12.07
CA GLU A 245 -18.55 -6.91 12.94
C GLU A 245 -17.43 -5.97 12.48
N ALA A 246 -17.22 -5.88 11.18
CA ALA A 246 -16.17 -5.09 10.54
C ALA A 246 -16.73 -4.31 9.33
N SER A 247 -16.11 -3.18 9.03
CA SER A 247 -16.36 -2.42 7.81
C SER A 247 -15.06 -1.95 7.20
N PHE A 248 -15.01 -1.84 5.86
CA PHE A 248 -13.76 -1.60 5.13
C PHE A 248 -13.86 -0.40 4.20
N THR A 249 -12.80 0.41 4.19
CA THR A 249 -12.50 1.39 3.14
C THR A 249 -11.23 0.95 2.44
N LEU A 250 -11.29 0.72 1.12
CA LEU A 250 -10.11 0.37 0.32
C LEU A 250 -9.59 1.60 -0.41
N ILE A 251 -8.28 1.84 -0.34
CA ILE A 251 -7.63 3.00 -0.92
C ILE A 251 -6.44 2.53 -1.75
N GLY A 252 -6.45 2.83 -3.03
CA GLY A 252 -5.30 2.66 -3.92
C GLY A 252 -4.71 4.01 -4.24
N PHE A 253 -3.39 4.15 -4.12
CA PHE A 253 -2.68 5.35 -4.57
C PHE A 253 -1.73 5.01 -5.71
N SER A 254 -1.72 5.84 -6.77
CA SER A 254 -0.78 5.69 -7.89
C SER A 254 -0.87 4.29 -8.49
N LYS A 255 0.19 3.48 -8.39
CA LYS A 255 0.19 2.08 -8.84
C LYS A 255 -0.63 1.15 -7.93
N GLY A 256 -0.90 1.50 -6.67
CA GLY A 256 -1.81 0.76 -5.80
C GLY A 256 -3.24 0.66 -6.35
N CYS A 257 -3.65 1.59 -7.22
CA CYS A 257 -4.94 1.54 -7.91
C CYS A 257 -5.13 0.28 -8.77
N VAL A 258 -4.05 -0.37 -9.23
CA VAL A 258 -4.15 -1.60 -10.01
C VAL A 258 -4.78 -2.74 -9.20
N VAL A 259 -4.62 -2.74 -7.87
CA VAL A 259 -5.28 -3.71 -7.00
C VAL A 259 -6.78 -3.48 -7.01
N LEU A 260 -7.22 -2.23 -6.87
CA LEU A 260 -8.64 -1.90 -6.93
C LEU A 260 -9.24 -2.29 -8.29
N ASN A 261 -8.58 -1.93 -9.39
CA ASN A 261 -9.02 -2.31 -10.73
C ASN A 261 -9.18 -3.83 -10.86
N GLN A 262 -8.22 -4.60 -10.36
CA GLN A 262 -8.29 -6.07 -10.40
C GLN A 262 -9.46 -6.61 -9.57
N LEU A 263 -9.72 -6.05 -8.39
CA LEU A 263 -10.89 -6.42 -7.60
C LEU A 263 -12.18 -6.19 -8.40
N LEU A 264 -12.29 -5.09 -9.14
CA LEU A 264 -13.47 -4.81 -9.97
C LEU A 264 -13.70 -5.92 -11.02
N TYR A 265 -12.65 -6.34 -11.74
CA TYR A 265 -12.76 -7.41 -12.73
C TYR A 265 -13.19 -8.76 -12.14
N GLU A 266 -12.88 -9.01 -10.86
CA GLU A 266 -13.22 -10.26 -10.17
C GLU A 266 -14.58 -10.24 -9.48
N LEU A 267 -15.25 -9.09 -9.34
CA LEU A 267 -16.47 -8.96 -8.52
C LEU A 267 -17.51 -10.06 -8.78
N LYS A 268 -17.79 -10.33 -10.06
CA LYS A 268 -18.78 -11.33 -10.47
C LYS A 268 -18.43 -12.74 -10.00
N GLU A 269 -17.17 -13.13 -10.11
CA GLU A 269 -16.70 -14.45 -9.68
C GLU A 269 -16.56 -14.51 -8.15
N ALA A 270 -16.06 -13.44 -7.53
CA ALA A 270 -15.89 -13.30 -6.10
C ALA A 270 -17.21 -13.42 -5.31
N LYS A 271 -18.31 -12.87 -5.85
CA LYS A 271 -19.66 -12.98 -5.24
C LYS A 271 -20.20 -14.41 -5.19
N LYS A 272 -19.60 -15.38 -5.90
CA LYS A 272 -20.03 -16.80 -5.86
C LYS A 272 -19.59 -17.50 -4.58
N ASP A 273 -18.48 -17.07 -3.98
CA ASP A 273 -18.02 -17.57 -2.69
C ASP A 273 -18.69 -16.82 -1.53
N LYS A 274 -19.21 -17.56 -0.54
CA LYS A 274 -19.98 -16.96 0.57
C LYS A 274 -19.16 -16.03 1.45
N ASN A 275 -17.91 -16.40 1.73
CA ASN A 275 -17.05 -15.61 2.61
C ASN A 275 -16.63 -14.31 1.93
N THR A 276 -16.33 -14.41 0.64
CA THR A 276 -15.92 -13.29 -0.20
C THR A 276 -17.09 -12.34 -0.49
N ASP A 277 -18.28 -12.86 -0.81
CA ASP A 277 -19.50 -12.05 -0.96
C ASP A 277 -19.84 -11.29 0.34
N ALA A 278 -19.74 -11.96 1.48
CA ALA A 278 -19.93 -11.30 2.77
C ALA A 278 -18.86 -10.24 3.07
N PHE A 279 -17.61 -10.48 2.69
CA PHE A 279 -16.54 -9.49 2.77
C PHE A 279 -16.82 -8.28 1.88
N ILE A 280 -17.24 -8.49 0.63
CA ILE A 280 -17.62 -7.41 -0.31
C ILE A 280 -18.73 -6.54 0.29
N LYS A 281 -19.74 -7.14 0.92
CA LYS A 281 -20.83 -6.40 1.60
C LYS A 281 -20.36 -5.55 2.80
N ASN A 282 -19.22 -5.88 3.39
CA ASN A 282 -18.60 -5.11 4.47
C ASN A 282 -17.74 -3.94 3.95
N ILE A 283 -17.43 -3.88 2.66
CA ILE A 283 -16.75 -2.74 2.04
C ILE A 283 -17.74 -1.59 1.87
N LYS A 284 -17.35 -0.39 2.30
CA LYS A 284 -18.16 0.83 2.25
C LYS A 284 -17.72 1.80 1.19
N ALA A 285 -16.42 1.88 0.91
CA ALA A 285 -15.88 2.83 -0.05
C ALA A 285 -14.61 2.33 -0.72
N PHE A 286 -14.45 2.70 -2.00
CA PHE A 286 -13.20 2.62 -2.74
C PHE A 286 -12.70 4.03 -3.07
N TYR A 287 -11.41 4.26 -2.84
CA TYR A 287 -10.71 5.50 -3.19
C TYR A 287 -9.59 5.21 -4.18
N TRP A 288 -9.72 5.74 -5.40
CA TRP A 288 -8.64 5.84 -6.35
C TRP A 288 -7.98 7.20 -6.19
N LEU A 289 -6.76 7.20 -5.66
CA LEU A 289 -5.95 8.39 -5.45
C LEU A 289 -4.87 8.46 -6.53
N ASP A 290 -5.08 9.34 -7.49
CA ASP A 290 -4.15 9.69 -8.56
C ASP A 290 -3.55 8.48 -9.29
N GLY A 291 -4.44 7.57 -9.73
CA GLY A 291 -4.08 6.31 -10.37
C GLY A 291 -3.18 6.50 -11.59
N GLY A 292 -2.09 5.73 -11.65
CA GLY A 292 -1.11 5.80 -12.73
C GLY A 292 -0.10 4.65 -12.69
N HIS A 293 0.31 4.17 -13.87
CA HIS A 293 1.39 3.20 -14.02
C HIS A 293 2.07 3.34 -15.39
N SER A 294 3.13 2.58 -15.62
CA SER A 294 3.94 2.61 -16.86
C SER A 294 3.36 1.77 -18.02
N GLY A 295 2.15 1.23 -17.88
CA GLY A 295 1.47 0.49 -18.94
C GLY A 295 0.73 1.44 -19.88
N GLY A 296 0.43 0.98 -21.10
CA GLY A 296 -0.19 1.83 -22.14
C GLY A 296 -1.73 1.95 -22.09
N SER A 297 -2.37 1.26 -21.15
CA SER A 297 -3.83 1.24 -20.97
C SER A 297 -4.18 0.63 -19.60
N ASN A 298 -5.48 0.61 -19.27
CA ASN A 298 -6.04 -0.03 -18.08
C ASN A 298 -5.59 0.62 -16.76
N THR A 299 -5.29 1.91 -16.79
CA THR A 299 -5.06 2.70 -15.59
C THR A 299 -6.37 2.92 -14.83
N TRP A 300 -7.47 3.06 -15.57
CA TRP A 300 -8.83 3.04 -15.03
C TRP A 300 -9.66 1.99 -15.77
N VAL A 301 -10.57 1.33 -15.05
CA VAL A 301 -11.48 0.34 -15.66
C VAL A 301 -12.44 1.08 -16.60
N THR A 302 -12.58 0.62 -17.83
CA THR A 302 -13.51 1.24 -18.80
C THR A 302 -14.46 0.25 -19.47
N ASP A 303 -14.50 -0.98 -18.94
CA ASP A 303 -15.42 -2.04 -19.35
C ASP A 303 -16.80 -1.78 -18.70
N PRO A 304 -17.87 -1.55 -19.49
CA PRO A 304 -19.21 -1.29 -18.96
C PRO A 304 -19.81 -2.47 -18.19
N GLU A 305 -19.52 -3.72 -18.54
CA GLU A 305 -20.07 -4.88 -17.83
C GLU A 305 -19.49 -4.97 -16.43
N VAL A 306 -18.18 -4.75 -16.31
CA VAL A 306 -17.47 -4.72 -15.02
C VAL A 306 -17.97 -3.56 -14.15
N LEU A 307 -18.13 -2.37 -14.73
CA LEU A 307 -18.59 -1.19 -13.98
C LEU A 307 -20.07 -1.27 -13.60
N LYS A 308 -20.90 -1.95 -14.39
CA LYS A 308 -22.29 -2.24 -14.03
C LYS A 308 -22.36 -3.15 -12.81
N GLU A 309 -21.61 -4.24 -12.81
CA GLU A 309 -21.52 -5.16 -11.67
C GLU A 309 -21.04 -4.45 -10.39
N PHE A 310 -20.09 -3.52 -10.54
CA PHE A 310 -19.62 -2.67 -9.44
C PHE A 310 -20.68 -1.70 -8.96
N ALA A 311 -21.41 -1.02 -9.86
CA ALA A 311 -22.48 -0.10 -9.49
C ALA A 311 -23.57 -0.77 -8.64
N GLU A 312 -23.90 -2.04 -8.95
CA GLU A 312 -24.89 -2.84 -8.21
C GLU A 312 -24.46 -3.18 -6.76
N THR A 313 -23.19 -2.99 -6.39
CA THR A 313 -22.71 -3.21 -5.02
C THR A 313 -23.13 -2.12 -4.03
N GLY A 314 -23.40 -0.90 -4.53
CA GLY A 314 -23.64 0.27 -3.68
C GLY A 314 -22.42 0.78 -2.90
N ILE A 315 -21.20 0.31 -3.21
CA ILE A 315 -19.96 0.80 -2.62
C ILE A 315 -19.73 2.26 -3.08
N ALA A 316 -19.40 3.15 -2.14
CA ALA A 316 -19.12 4.54 -2.45
C ALA A 316 -17.84 4.68 -3.30
N VAL A 317 -17.88 5.53 -4.32
CA VAL A 317 -16.79 5.71 -5.29
C VAL A 317 -16.16 7.08 -5.13
N HIS A 318 -14.86 7.09 -4.84
CA HIS A 318 -14.05 8.30 -4.76
C HIS A 318 -12.93 8.25 -5.80
N ALA A 319 -12.96 9.18 -6.76
CA ALA A 319 -11.99 9.32 -7.83
C ALA A 319 -11.27 10.68 -7.72
N HIS A 320 -10.12 10.68 -7.06
CA HIS A 320 -9.35 11.89 -6.79
C HIS A 320 -8.10 11.87 -7.67
N VAL A 321 -7.89 12.92 -8.46
CA VAL A 321 -6.80 12.96 -9.45
C VAL A 321 -6.06 14.29 -9.39
N THR A 322 -4.83 14.31 -9.90
CA THR A 322 -4.04 15.54 -10.10
C THR A 322 -3.72 15.73 -11.58
N PRO A 323 -3.45 16.98 -12.03
CA PRO A 323 -2.94 17.25 -13.36
C PRO A 323 -1.71 16.42 -13.74
N TYR A 324 -0.88 16.01 -12.78
CA TYR A 324 0.32 15.20 -13.01
C TYR A 324 0.00 13.86 -13.69
N GLN A 325 -1.14 13.22 -13.37
CA GLN A 325 -1.55 11.99 -14.04
C GLN A 325 -2.47 12.27 -15.22
N VAL A 326 -3.55 13.02 -15.02
CA VAL A 326 -4.63 13.08 -16.02
C VAL A 326 -4.36 14.04 -17.17
N PHE A 327 -3.43 14.99 -17.02
CA PHE A 327 -3.01 15.92 -18.09
C PHE A 327 -1.64 15.57 -18.70
N ASP A 328 -1.05 14.43 -18.34
CA ASP A 328 0.19 13.96 -18.96
C ASP A 328 -0.02 13.66 -20.46
N THR A 329 0.57 14.47 -21.33
CA THR A 329 0.45 14.33 -22.78
C THR A 329 1.12 13.06 -23.31
N MET A 330 2.16 12.57 -22.64
CA MET A 330 2.86 11.33 -23.00
C MET A 330 2.07 10.10 -22.56
N ARG A 331 1.23 10.24 -21.53
CA ARG A 331 0.34 9.19 -21.00
C ARG A 331 -1.13 9.56 -21.11
N SER A 332 -1.52 10.11 -22.27
CA SER A 332 -2.85 10.70 -22.47
C SER A 332 -4.04 9.75 -22.25
N TRP A 333 -3.82 8.42 -22.25
CA TRP A 333 -4.86 7.45 -21.93
C TRP A 333 -5.34 7.58 -20.48
N ILE A 334 -4.49 7.98 -19.52
CA ILE A 334 -4.86 8.05 -18.10
C ILE A 334 -6.05 8.99 -17.90
N GLY A 335 -5.97 10.22 -18.43
CA GLY A 335 -7.07 11.18 -18.34
C GLY A 335 -8.32 10.76 -19.13
N LYS A 336 -8.13 10.10 -20.28
CA LYS A 336 -9.24 9.59 -21.11
C LYS A 336 -9.98 8.46 -20.42
N GLU A 337 -9.25 7.50 -19.86
CA GLU A 337 -9.80 6.37 -19.12
C GLU A 337 -10.47 6.82 -17.82
N HIS A 338 -9.86 7.73 -17.06
CA HIS A 338 -10.48 8.34 -15.88
C HIS A 338 -11.84 8.98 -16.22
N LYS A 339 -11.88 9.81 -17.26
CA LYS A 339 -13.14 10.44 -17.70
C LYS A 339 -14.20 9.42 -18.07
N LYS A 340 -13.81 8.35 -18.79
CA LYS A 340 -14.71 7.28 -19.20
C LYS A 340 -15.20 6.44 -18.02
N PHE A 341 -14.32 6.12 -17.06
CA PHE A 341 -14.66 5.42 -15.82
C PHE A 341 -15.75 6.17 -15.05
N VAL A 342 -15.55 7.47 -14.81
CA VAL A 342 -16.53 8.32 -14.12
C VAL A 342 -17.84 8.37 -14.90
N GLN A 343 -17.76 8.61 -16.22
CA GLN A 343 -18.95 8.71 -17.07
C GLN A 343 -19.81 7.44 -17.01
N ILE A 344 -19.22 6.27 -17.16
CA ILE A 344 -19.96 5.00 -17.16
C ILE A 344 -20.63 4.75 -15.80
N LEU A 345 -19.93 5.04 -14.69
CA LEU A 345 -20.52 4.89 -13.35
C LEU A 345 -21.69 5.85 -13.12
N GLU A 346 -21.58 7.10 -13.56
CA GLU A 346 -22.67 8.07 -13.50
C GLU A 346 -23.87 7.63 -14.37
N GLU A 347 -23.63 7.04 -15.55
CA GLU A 347 -24.66 6.45 -16.41
C GLU A 347 -25.40 5.27 -15.74
N PHE A 348 -24.71 4.51 -14.88
CA PHE A 348 -25.31 3.47 -14.03
C PHE A 348 -25.91 4.01 -12.71
N GLY A 349 -25.98 5.34 -12.53
CA GLY A 349 -26.63 5.98 -11.39
C GLY A 349 -25.76 6.07 -10.13
N VAL A 350 -24.46 5.81 -10.22
CA VAL A 350 -23.52 5.96 -9.10
C VAL A 350 -23.16 7.43 -8.92
N GLN A 351 -23.30 7.94 -7.70
CA GLN A 351 -22.77 9.26 -7.34
C GLN A 351 -21.26 9.14 -7.07
N VAL A 352 -20.45 9.50 -8.06
CA VAL A 352 -18.99 9.48 -7.94
C VAL A 352 -18.51 10.77 -7.29
N ASN A 353 -17.82 10.66 -6.14
CA ASN A 353 -17.07 11.77 -5.58
C ASN A 353 -15.79 11.97 -6.40
N LYS A 354 -15.84 12.90 -7.36
CA LYS A 354 -14.75 13.21 -8.27
C LYS A 354 -14.13 14.57 -7.95
N LEU A 355 -12.81 14.63 -7.84
CA LEU A 355 -12.10 15.88 -7.57
C LEU A 355 -10.75 15.92 -8.30
N LEU A 356 -10.53 17.00 -9.07
CA LEU A 356 -9.24 17.37 -9.63
C LEU A 356 -8.53 18.31 -8.66
N HIS A 357 -7.52 17.79 -7.97
CA HIS A 357 -6.71 18.55 -7.01
C HIS A 357 -5.63 19.36 -7.71
N PHE A 358 -5.27 20.50 -7.14
CA PHE A 358 -4.16 21.33 -7.62
C PHE A 358 -4.30 21.76 -9.09
N ALA A 359 -5.53 22.00 -9.55
CA ALA A 359 -5.81 22.35 -10.95
C ALA A 359 -5.09 23.63 -11.44
N ASP A 360 -4.80 24.55 -10.51
CA ASP A 360 -4.11 25.81 -10.78
C ASP A 360 -2.58 25.74 -10.56
N GLU A 361 -2.05 24.57 -10.15
CA GLU A 361 -0.61 24.35 -9.96
C GLU A 361 0.01 23.67 -11.19
N VAL A 362 1.32 23.87 -11.39
CA VAL A 362 2.06 23.15 -12.46
C VAL A 362 2.14 21.66 -12.11
N PRO A 363 1.77 20.74 -13.02
CA PRO A 363 1.79 19.31 -12.75
C PRO A 363 3.16 18.83 -12.24
N SER A 364 3.18 18.21 -11.06
CA SER A 364 4.43 17.76 -10.44
C SER A 364 4.25 16.47 -9.63
N LEU A 365 5.37 15.76 -9.40
CA LEU A 365 5.39 14.59 -8.53
C LEU A 365 5.11 14.97 -7.05
N ASP A 366 5.38 16.22 -6.68
CA ASP A 366 4.99 16.76 -5.37
C ASP A 366 3.46 16.81 -5.23
N ASN A 367 2.73 17.31 -6.24
CA ASN A 367 1.27 17.27 -6.25
C ASN A 367 0.73 15.84 -6.18
N HIS A 368 1.36 14.92 -6.92
CA HIS A 368 1.01 13.50 -6.93
C HIS A 368 1.01 12.93 -5.50
N PHE A 369 2.05 13.21 -4.70
CA PHE A 369 2.08 12.74 -3.32
C PHE A 369 1.20 13.57 -2.36
N ARG A 370 1.13 14.89 -2.53
CA ARG A 370 0.30 15.77 -1.68
C ARG A 370 -1.19 15.47 -1.74
N ILE A 371 -1.66 14.70 -2.72
CA ILE A 371 -3.06 14.25 -2.75
C ILE A 371 -3.48 13.58 -1.44
N HIS A 372 -2.59 12.86 -0.75
CA HIS A 372 -2.87 12.22 0.54
C HIS A 372 -3.34 13.19 1.62
N GLU A 373 -2.90 14.44 1.57
CA GLU A 373 -3.24 15.45 2.56
C GLU A 373 -4.63 16.04 2.32
N VAL A 374 -5.10 16.06 1.07
CA VAL A 374 -6.23 16.91 0.65
C VAL A 374 -7.44 16.16 0.10
N PHE A 375 -7.37 14.83 -0.08
CA PHE A 375 -8.47 14.05 -0.67
C PHE A 375 -9.74 13.97 0.19
#